data_AF-A0A2G5UH65-F1
#
_entry.id   AF-A0A2G5UH65-F1
#
_cell.length_a   1.000
_cell.length_b   1.000
_cell.length_c   1.000
_cell.angle_alpha   90.00
_cell.angle_beta   90.00
_cell.angle_gamma   90.00
#
_symmetry.space_group_name_H-M   'P 1'
#
loop_
_entity.id
_entity.type
_entity.pdbx_description
1 polymer ?
#
loop_
_entity_poly.entity_id
_entity_poly.type
_entity_poly.pdbx_seq_one_letter_code
_entity_poly.pdbx_strand_id
1 'polypeptide(L)'
;MFSSHNNESDVFFKYLSASEYRRRHTNFFKMVSVPSFRPNSNFPQLCDKVTVGWDARRGRFVQATEDIPIGTVVCVEQGITVNVDQSKCYRCLKQLGDDGFAYCEGCEEFYEPDAIACGDFDGLGIFKLSAHLVFSYPFLDMANLIRSNDPEIPQSAPTYLSTKDVTSVFQLTPYREIGEAFKEPPLQAAINKIVASLKDDANWGRLEYNSRLVTFTKALRIMAERCAKNAHTIYGIDQMEAKDKKVPLGTGLFPISSIFNHSCTPNVYGFFVRNTFIFVSRGVKAGEELVDSYGVTYNQHTLQQRTEFLKNVSGFDCHCDSCVQNKSLDSELEKSFNDLELCAKNASSILDFSQYGDYLKPGSKETEDLIVEFGKRRDAEVYTEHMFMLWKKFVENAKLRGIDYDPYLIHPYIEMVILAWNDEVECSEEEKASLLFITHRLLRNFYVGFHPVSDIISELVDQSAKNEINQIRNTVERLIARSRSVWEHTDYQGSQKQPENGNRMTVIHN
;
A
#
# COMPACT_ATOMS: atom_id res chain seq x y z
N MET A 1 27.31 22.90 53.50
CA MET A 1 26.69 24.04 52.79
C MET A 1 27.18 24.02 51.36
N PHE A 2 26.41 23.43 50.45
CA PHE A 2 26.59 23.58 49.00
C PHE A 2 25.20 23.60 48.35
N SER A 3 25.11 24.42 47.32
CA SER A 3 23.94 25.05 46.72
C SER A 3 22.98 24.12 45.98
N SER A 4 21.69 24.42 46.06
CA SER A 4 20.73 24.18 44.97
C SER A 4 19.85 25.42 44.79
N HIS A 5 19.93 26.03 43.61
CA HIS A 5 18.93 26.97 43.12
C HIS A 5 18.47 26.46 41.76
N ASN A 6 17.22 26.00 41.74
CA ASN A 6 16.44 25.75 40.54
C ASN A 6 16.12 27.10 39.90
N ASN A 7 16.35 27.21 38.58
CA ASN A 7 15.69 28.20 37.75
C ASN A 7 15.02 27.47 36.60
N GLU A 8 13.70 27.25 36.74
CA GLU A 8 12.79 27.01 35.63
C GLU A 8 12.47 28.36 35.00
N SER A 9 13.12 28.68 33.89
CA SER A 9 12.72 29.75 32.97
C SER A 9 13.66 29.73 31.77
N ASP A 10 13.34 28.95 30.74
CA ASP A 10 13.83 29.15 29.36
C ASP A 10 13.21 28.13 28.38
N VAL A 11 11.88 28.18 28.16
CA VAL A 11 11.26 27.61 26.94
C VAL A 11 10.03 28.44 26.55
N PHE A 12 10.19 29.75 26.34
CA PHE A 12 9.16 30.57 25.71
C PHE A 12 9.85 31.62 24.83
N PHE A 13 9.37 31.78 23.60
CA PHE A 13 9.85 32.65 22.52
C PHE A 13 10.84 32.06 21.50
N LYS A 14 10.26 31.39 20.48
CA LYS A 14 10.67 31.58 19.08
C LYS A 14 9.46 31.56 18.13
N TYR A 15 8.46 32.41 18.40
CA TYR A 15 7.46 32.78 17.40
C TYR A 15 8.08 33.81 16.44
N LEU A 16 8.80 33.32 15.42
CA LEU A 16 8.99 34.10 14.20
C LEU A 16 7.74 33.91 13.34
N SER A 17 7.14 35.02 12.91
CA SER A 17 5.94 34.99 12.07
C SER A 17 6.19 34.12 10.84
N ALA A 18 5.32 33.13 10.61
CA ALA A 18 5.39 32.23 9.46
C ALA A 18 5.47 32.97 8.11
N SER A 19 5.09 34.25 8.04
CA SER A 19 5.22 35.13 6.87
C SER A 19 6.65 35.47 6.46
N GLU A 20 7.61 35.58 7.38
CA GLU A 20 8.98 35.99 7.04
C GLU A 20 9.88 34.82 6.63
N TYR A 21 9.64 33.60 7.15
CA TYR A 21 10.32 32.38 6.71
C TYR A 21 9.93 32.00 5.26
N ARG A 22 8.68 32.31 4.85
CA ARG A 22 8.11 32.02 3.52
C ARG A 22 8.83 32.62 2.32
N ARG A 23 9.80 33.53 2.49
CA ARG A 23 10.49 34.22 1.36
C ARG A 23 11.82 33.62 0.90
N ARG A 24 12.42 32.65 1.62
CA ARG A 24 13.81 32.24 1.32
C ARG A 24 14.02 30.88 0.65
N HIS A 25 13.02 29.99 0.57
CA HIS A 25 13.26 28.60 0.16
C HIS A 25 12.18 28.10 -0.82
N THR A 26 12.17 28.62 -2.04
CA THR A 26 11.35 28.07 -3.14
C THR A 26 12.05 26.87 -3.76
N ASN A 27 11.97 25.73 -3.10
CA ASN A 27 12.10 24.41 -3.73
C ASN A 27 10.96 23.55 -3.19
N PHE A 28 9.74 23.85 -3.64
CA PHE A 28 8.58 22.99 -3.39
C PHE A 28 8.92 21.57 -3.85
N PHE A 29 8.75 20.58 -2.97
CA PHE A 29 8.88 19.18 -3.33
C PHE A 29 8.04 18.89 -4.58
N LYS A 30 8.67 18.36 -5.63
CA LYS A 30 7.95 17.91 -6.82
C LYS A 30 7.04 16.75 -6.40
N MET A 31 5.74 16.88 -6.69
CA MET A 31 4.79 15.77 -6.62
C MET A 31 5.36 14.55 -7.34
N VAL A 32 4.92 13.35 -6.96
CA VAL A 32 5.21 12.14 -7.75
C VAL A 32 4.77 12.42 -9.18
N SER A 33 5.74 12.47 -10.08
CA SER A 33 5.53 12.79 -11.48
C SER A 33 5.53 11.50 -12.27
N VAL A 34 4.46 11.29 -13.04
CA VAL A 34 4.33 10.14 -13.93
C VAL A 34 4.24 10.70 -15.35
N PRO A 35 5.36 10.81 -16.09
CA PRO A 35 5.39 11.50 -17.39
C PRO A 35 4.44 10.94 -18.45
N SER A 36 4.08 9.67 -18.34
CA SER A 36 3.12 9.00 -19.22
C SER A 36 1.65 9.31 -18.89
N PHE A 37 1.36 9.84 -17.70
CA PHE A 37 -0.01 10.12 -17.28
C PHE A 37 -0.61 11.30 -18.06
N ARG A 38 -1.86 11.15 -18.49
CA ARG A 38 -2.61 12.16 -19.23
C ARG A 38 -3.92 12.40 -18.47
N PRO A 39 -4.10 13.54 -17.80
CA PRO A 39 -5.23 13.75 -16.89
C PRO A 39 -6.54 13.96 -17.65
N ASN A 40 -7.63 13.43 -17.10
CA ASN A 40 -8.98 13.72 -17.54
C ASN A 40 -9.34 15.19 -17.21
N SER A 41 -10.09 15.84 -18.09
CA SER A 41 -10.53 17.23 -17.90
C SER A 41 -11.49 17.41 -16.71
N ASN A 42 -12.35 16.43 -16.45
CA ASN A 42 -13.34 16.46 -15.38
C ASN A 42 -12.87 15.79 -14.08
N PHE A 43 -11.92 14.87 -14.18
CA PHE A 43 -11.36 14.11 -13.05
C PHE A 43 -9.84 14.11 -13.15
N PRO A 44 -9.13 15.19 -12.79
CA PRO A 44 -7.70 15.35 -13.08
C PRO A 44 -6.78 14.25 -12.54
N GLN A 45 -7.23 13.49 -11.54
CA GLN A 45 -6.52 12.34 -10.97
C GLN A 45 -6.72 11.04 -11.78
N LEU A 46 -7.73 10.97 -12.65
CA LEU A 46 -7.96 9.86 -13.58
C LEU A 46 -7.36 10.17 -14.95
N CYS A 47 -7.10 9.14 -15.75
CA CYS A 47 -6.62 9.35 -17.12
C CYS A 47 -7.73 9.82 -18.08
N ASP A 48 -7.33 10.38 -19.23
CA ASP A 48 -8.21 10.84 -20.30
C ASP A 48 -9.00 9.73 -21.03
N LYS A 49 -8.75 8.45 -20.69
CA LYS A 49 -9.38 7.26 -21.27
C LYS A 49 -10.51 6.67 -20.44
N VAL A 50 -10.96 7.38 -19.41
CA VAL A 50 -12.02 6.91 -18.52
C VAL A 50 -13.09 7.97 -18.29
N THR A 51 -14.26 7.51 -17.85
CA THR A 51 -15.36 8.33 -17.33
C THR A 51 -15.83 7.76 -15.99
N VAL A 52 -16.60 8.56 -15.24
CA VAL A 52 -17.23 8.11 -13.99
C VAL A 52 -18.73 7.91 -14.25
N GLY A 53 -19.21 6.70 -14.00
CA GLY A 53 -20.61 6.33 -14.06
C GLY A 53 -21.22 6.15 -12.68
N TRP A 54 -22.53 5.92 -12.64
CA TRP A 54 -23.26 5.55 -11.44
C TRP A 54 -24.42 4.62 -11.77
N ASP A 55 -24.67 3.63 -10.92
CA ASP A 55 -25.93 2.89 -10.90
C ASP A 55 -26.35 2.54 -9.47
N ALA A 56 -27.62 2.14 -9.32
CA ALA A 56 -28.23 1.89 -8.02
C ALA A 56 -27.65 0.68 -7.26
N ARG A 57 -26.95 -0.23 -7.96
CA ARG A 57 -26.46 -1.48 -7.36
C ARG A 57 -25.07 -1.31 -6.75
N ARG A 58 -24.14 -0.70 -7.48
CA ARG A 58 -22.73 -0.55 -7.07
C ARG A 58 -22.34 0.89 -6.72
N GLY A 59 -23.23 1.86 -6.94
CA GLY A 59 -22.90 3.26 -6.76
C GLY A 59 -22.04 3.78 -7.91
N ARG A 60 -21.04 4.61 -7.58
CA ARG A 60 -20.13 5.19 -8.58
C ARG A 60 -19.14 4.13 -9.08
N PHE A 61 -18.73 4.25 -10.33
CA PHE A 61 -17.72 3.37 -10.92
C PHE A 61 -16.90 4.10 -11.98
N VAL A 62 -15.67 3.64 -12.21
CA VAL A 62 -14.82 4.13 -13.29
C VAL A 62 -14.98 3.22 -14.50
N GLN A 63 -15.22 3.77 -15.68
CA GLN A 63 -15.43 3.01 -16.92
C GLN A 63 -14.47 3.47 -18.01
N ALA A 64 -13.91 2.52 -18.76
CA ALA A 64 -13.06 2.80 -19.91
C ALA A 64 -13.88 3.34 -21.08
N THR A 65 -13.43 4.45 -21.68
CA THR A 65 -14.05 5.03 -22.90
C THR A 65 -13.47 4.45 -24.18
N GLU A 66 -12.30 3.82 -24.09
CA GLU A 66 -11.57 3.15 -25.17
C GLU A 66 -10.76 1.97 -24.60
N ASP A 67 -10.13 1.16 -25.45
CA ASP A 67 -9.22 0.12 -24.99
C ASP A 67 -7.99 0.74 -24.27
N ILE A 68 -7.73 0.28 -23.05
CA ILE A 68 -6.61 0.72 -22.21
C ILE A 68 -5.55 -0.40 -22.15
N PRO A 69 -4.35 -0.20 -22.74
CA PRO A 69 -3.30 -1.20 -22.71
C PRO A 69 -2.72 -1.45 -21.30
N ILE A 70 -2.18 -2.66 -21.11
CA ILE A 70 -1.40 -3.03 -19.92
C ILE A 70 -0.30 -2.00 -19.67
N GLY A 71 -0.13 -1.60 -18.40
CA GLY A 71 0.88 -0.64 -17.97
C GLY A 71 0.51 0.83 -18.18
N THR A 72 -0.68 1.12 -18.72
CA THR A 72 -1.20 2.49 -18.76
C THR A 72 -1.55 2.95 -17.34
N VAL A 73 -1.05 4.10 -16.92
CA VAL A 73 -1.42 4.72 -15.64
C VAL A 73 -2.83 5.29 -15.76
N VAL A 74 -3.76 4.80 -14.94
CA VAL A 74 -5.19 5.17 -15.01
C VAL A 74 -5.63 6.07 -13.86
N CYS A 75 -4.90 6.08 -12.74
CA CYS A 75 -5.12 7.01 -11.63
C CYS A 75 -3.79 7.44 -11.02
N VAL A 76 -3.66 8.73 -10.69
CA VAL A 76 -2.60 9.30 -9.86
C VAL A 76 -3.24 10.28 -8.88
N GLU A 77 -3.32 9.89 -7.61
CA GLU A 77 -3.94 10.71 -6.58
C GLU A 77 -3.04 10.88 -5.37
N GLN A 78 -2.69 12.12 -5.07
CA GLN A 78 -2.07 12.45 -3.79
C GLN A 78 -3.15 12.52 -2.70
N GLY A 79 -2.89 11.87 -1.57
CA GLY A 79 -3.80 11.88 -0.43
C GLY A 79 -4.04 13.30 0.06
N ILE A 80 -5.31 13.66 0.33
CA ILE A 80 -5.67 14.98 0.86
C ILE A 80 -4.94 15.22 2.18
N THR A 81 -4.96 14.19 3.01
CA THR A 81 -4.30 14.14 4.30
C THR A 81 -3.90 12.70 4.61
N VAL A 82 -2.91 12.54 5.49
CA VAL A 82 -2.39 11.26 5.96
C VAL A 82 -2.18 11.31 7.47
N ASN A 83 -2.44 10.20 8.14
CA ASN A 83 -2.09 9.96 9.53
C ASN A 83 -0.97 8.92 9.56
N VAL A 84 0.19 9.28 10.09
CA VAL A 84 1.43 8.51 10.01
C VAL A 84 2.09 8.44 11.38
N ASP A 85 3.07 7.55 11.52
CA ASP A 85 3.94 7.53 12.68
C ASP A 85 4.69 8.87 12.86
N GLN A 86 4.91 9.29 14.11
CA GLN A 86 5.55 10.56 14.46
C GLN A 86 6.96 10.71 13.90
N SER A 87 7.66 9.60 13.64
CA SER A 87 8.99 9.62 13.04
C SER A 87 8.98 9.90 11.53
N LYS A 88 7.80 10.16 10.92
CA LYS A 88 7.65 10.45 9.50
C LYS A 88 6.98 11.79 9.26
N CYS A 89 7.30 12.39 8.13
CA CYS A 89 6.66 13.62 7.68
C CYS A 89 5.18 13.36 7.38
N TYR A 90 4.29 14.10 8.04
CA TYR A 90 2.84 14.08 7.86
C TYR A 90 2.36 14.56 6.49
N ARG A 91 3.29 15.00 5.63
CA ARG A 91 2.99 15.39 4.25
C ARG A 91 3.59 14.41 3.24
N CYS A 92 4.89 14.14 3.29
CA CYS A 92 5.57 13.34 2.27
C CYS A 92 5.97 11.92 2.70
N LEU A 93 5.67 11.53 3.94
CA LEU A 93 6.00 10.22 4.55
C LEU A 93 7.50 9.91 4.68
N LYS A 94 8.37 10.88 4.40
CA LYS A 94 9.81 10.72 4.57
C LYS A 94 10.13 10.56 6.06
N GLN A 95 11.04 9.64 6.38
CA GLN A 95 11.61 9.53 7.71
C GLN A 95 12.21 10.89 8.13
N LEU A 96 11.81 11.36 9.29
CA LEU A 96 12.36 12.53 9.95
C LEU A 96 13.50 12.09 10.87
N GLY A 97 14.47 12.97 11.09
CA GLY A 97 15.48 12.77 12.12
C GLY A 97 14.89 12.96 13.52
N ASP A 98 15.74 12.84 14.53
CA ASP A 98 15.36 12.95 15.95
C ASP A 98 14.90 14.37 16.38
N ASP A 99 14.87 15.32 15.43
CA ASP A 99 14.61 16.75 15.66
C ASP A 99 13.12 17.09 15.91
N GLY A 100 12.21 16.09 15.91
CA GLY A 100 10.88 16.21 16.51
C GLY A 100 9.85 17.09 15.79
N PHE A 101 10.01 17.35 14.48
CA PHE A 101 9.00 18.09 13.71
C PHE A 101 7.92 17.16 13.13
N ALA A 102 6.70 17.65 12.91
CA ALA A 102 5.67 16.93 12.15
C ALA A 102 5.91 16.98 10.62
N TYR A 103 6.67 17.98 10.15
CA TYR A 103 6.91 18.27 8.74
C TYR A 103 8.40 18.39 8.43
N CYS A 104 8.84 17.88 7.28
CA CYS A 104 10.20 18.12 6.80
C CYS A 104 10.30 19.53 6.18
N GLU A 105 11.51 20.10 6.14
CA GLU A 105 11.78 21.45 5.60
C GLU A 105 11.22 21.71 4.18
N GLY A 106 11.07 20.66 3.36
CA GLY A 106 10.58 20.78 2.00
C GLY A 106 9.06 20.65 1.84
N CYS A 107 8.31 20.45 2.93
CA CYS A 107 6.85 20.31 2.90
C CYS A 107 6.16 21.52 3.54
N GLU A 108 5.03 21.91 2.97
CA GLU A 108 4.15 22.90 3.58
C GLU A 108 3.46 22.31 4.82
N GLU A 109 3.44 23.07 5.91
CA GLU A 109 2.76 22.77 7.16
C GLU A 109 1.24 22.98 7.02
N PHE A 110 0.44 22.13 7.66
CA PHE A 110 -1.01 22.33 7.75
C PHE A 110 -1.36 23.34 8.85
N TYR A 111 -2.44 24.09 8.65
CA TYR A 111 -2.96 25.00 9.67
C TYR A 111 -3.84 24.25 10.68
N GLU A 112 -3.21 23.46 11.55
CA GLU A 112 -3.86 22.66 12.58
C GLU A 112 -3.16 22.80 13.96
N PRO A 113 -3.81 22.42 15.07
CA PRO A 113 -3.16 22.44 16.38
C PRO A 113 -1.91 21.54 16.47
N ASP A 114 -0.84 22.06 17.08
CA ASP A 114 0.43 21.33 17.30
C ASP A 114 0.22 19.94 17.92
N ALA A 115 -0.69 19.81 18.89
CA ALA A 115 -0.97 18.51 19.51
C ALA A 115 -1.46 17.45 18.49
N ILE A 116 -2.17 17.87 17.44
CA ILE A 116 -2.60 16.95 16.37
C ILE A 116 -1.42 16.63 15.47
N ALA A 117 -0.67 17.65 15.03
CA ALA A 117 0.49 17.50 14.15
C ALA A 117 1.60 16.65 14.77
N CYS A 118 1.88 16.86 16.06
CA CYS A 118 2.91 16.16 16.84
C CYS A 118 2.45 14.80 17.39
N GLY A 119 1.21 14.39 17.10
CA GLY A 119 0.74 13.04 17.40
C GLY A 119 0.26 12.75 18.83
N ASP A 120 -0.05 13.78 19.64
CA ASP A 120 -0.70 13.59 20.96
C ASP A 120 -1.99 12.75 20.88
N PHE A 121 -2.59 12.68 19.68
CA PHE A 121 -3.84 11.99 19.41
C PHE A 121 -3.70 10.71 18.56
N ASP A 122 -2.49 10.15 18.43
CA ASP A 122 -2.26 8.95 17.62
C ASP A 122 -3.15 7.76 17.99
N GLY A 123 -3.42 7.58 19.29
CA GLY A 123 -4.31 6.54 19.79
C GLY A 123 -5.76 6.66 19.33
N LEU A 124 -6.17 7.78 18.73
CA LEU A 124 -7.53 7.98 18.22
C LEU A 124 -7.73 7.44 16.78
N GLY A 125 -6.66 6.98 16.12
CA GLY A 125 -6.73 6.33 14.82
C GLY A 125 -7.48 7.14 13.77
N ILE A 126 -8.65 6.65 13.33
CA ILE A 126 -9.44 7.27 12.27
C ILE A 126 -9.92 8.69 12.61
N PHE A 127 -10.13 9.00 13.89
CA PHE A 127 -10.55 10.34 14.31
C PHE A 127 -9.41 11.35 14.19
N LYS A 128 -8.16 10.92 14.37
CA LYS A 128 -7.00 11.78 14.11
C LYS A 128 -6.90 12.12 12.61
N LEU A 129 -7.00 11.11 11.74
CA LEU A 129 -7.07 11.34 10.28
C LEU A 129 -8.20 12.31 9.91
N SER A 130 -9.36 12.14 10.54
CA SER A 130 -10.53 12.98 10.29
C SER A 130 -10.36 14.41 10.81
N ALA A 131 -9.65 14.59 11.92
CA ALA A 131 -9.29 15.92 12.42
C ALA A 131 -8.34 16.63 11.46
N HIS A 132 -7.29 15.96 10.97
CA HIS A 132 -6.43 16.51 9.91
C HIS A 132 -7.25 16.92 8.67
N LEU A 133 -8.26 16.13 8.30
CA LEU A 133 -9.13 16.43 7.17
C LEU A 133 -9.99 17.69 7.40
N VAL A 134 -10.49 17.92 8.62
CA VAL A 134 -11.22 19.14 8.99
C VAL A 134 -10.36 20.38 8.76
N PHE A 135 -9.06 20.33 9.10
CA PHE A 135 -8.13 21.44 8.91
C PHE A 135 -7.52 21.52 7.51
N SER A 136 -7.69 20.49 6.67
CA SER A 136 -7.24 20.48 5.28
C SER A 136 -8.10 21.34 4.35
N TYR A 137 -9.29 21.76 4.82
CA TYR A 137 -10.24 22.57 4.05
C TYR A 137 -10.45 23.95 4.67
N PRO A 138 -10.87 24.95 3.86
CA PRO A 138 -11.20 26.27 4.35
C PRO A 138 -12.22 26.23 5.51
N PHE A 139 -11.96 27.03 6.56
CA PHE A 139 -12.86 27.14 7.72
C PHE A 139 -14.31 27.44 7.33
N LEU A 140 -14.54 28.24 6.27
CA LEU A 140 -15.88 28.59 5.83
C LEU A 140 -16.68 27.35 5.38
N ASP A 141 -16.03 26.39 4.75
CA ASP A 141 -16.67 25.13 4.35
C ASP A 141 -17.11 24.33 5.57
N MET A 142 -16.24 24.27 6.60
CA MET A 142 -16.55 23.60 7.87
C MET A 142 -17.68 24.32 8.62
N ALA A 143 -17.67 25.64 8.66
CA ALA A 143 -18.69 26.45 9.33
C ALA A 143 -20.07 26.33 8.66
N ASN A 144 -20.10 26.20 7.32
CA ASN A 144 -21.34 26.03 6.57
C ASN A 144 -22.02 24.69 6.88
N LEU A 145 -21.27 23.65 7.26
CA LEU A 145 -21.84 22.34 7.62
C LEU A 145 -22.84 22.41 8.77
N ILE A 146 -22.73 23.37 9.69
CA ILE A 146 -23.71 23.52 10.78
C ILE A 146 -25.08 23.92 10.24
N ARG A 147 -25.09 24.79 9.23
CA ARG A 147 -26.31 25.36 8.66
C ARG A 147 -26.94 24.45 7.60
N SER A 148 -26.17 23.50 7.06
CA SER A 148 -26.65 22.53 6.09
C SER A 148 -27.14 21.24 6.75
N ASN A 149 -28.01 20.53 6.04
CA ASN A 149 -28.23 19.11 6.31
C ASN A 149 -26.94 18.32 6.09
N ASP A 150 -26.88 17.14 6.68
CA ASP A 150 -25.78 16.22 6.45
C ASP A 150 -25.69 15.83 4.96
N PRO A 151 -24.47 15.69 4.40
CA PRO A 151 -24.33 15.24 3.02
C PRO A 151 -24.94 13.85 2.81
N GLU A 152 -25.86 13.75 1.87
CA GLU A 152 -26.48 12.48 1.46
C GLU A 152 -25.53 11.64 0.59
N ILE A 153 -25.83 10.34 0.49
CA ILE A 153 -25.10 9.43 -0.38
C ILE A 153 -25.39 9.82 -1.84
N PRO A 154 -24.38 9.97 -2.72
CA PRO A 154 -24.62 10.32 -4.11
C PRO A 154 -25.51 9.31 -4.82
N GLN A 155 -26.55 9.81 -5.48
CA GLN A 155 -27.45 9.03 -6.34
C GLN A 155 -27.19 9.25 -7.83
N SER A 156 -26.03 9.81 -8.16
CA SER A 156 -25.61 10.09 -9.53
C SER A 156 -24.09 10.15 -9.63
N ALA A 157 -23.57 10.03 -10.85
CA ALA A 157 -22.16 10.28 -11.11
C ALA A 157 -21.89 11.80 -10.98
N PRO A 158 -20.81 12.22 -10.32
CA PRO A 158 -20.38 13.61 -10.38
C PRO A 158 -19.97 13.95 -11.82
N THR A 159 -20.18 15.19 -12.26
CA THR A 159 -19.67 15.66 -13.56
C THR A 159 -18.22 16.15 -13.47
N TYR A 160 -17.77 16.46 -12.27
CA TYR A 160 -16.41 16.90 -11.94
C TYR A 160 -16.11 16.51 -10.49
N LEU A 161 -14.88 16.11 -10.20
CA LEU A 161 -14.44 15.85 -8.84
C LEU A 161 -12.98 16.24 -8.65
N SER A 162 -12.72 17.01 -7.60
CA SER A 162 -11.38 17.48 -7.25
C SER A 162 -11.16 17.39 -5.75
N THR A 163 -10.00 16.86 -5.36
CA THR A 163 -9.57 16.73 -3.97
C THR A 163 -9.40 18.08 -3.25
N LYS A 164 -9.28 19.18 -4.00
CA LYS A 164 -9.25 20.55 -3.45
C LYS A 164 -10.60 20.97 -2.86
N ASP A 165 -11.69 20.35 -3.30
CA ASP A 165 -13.04 20.71 -2.90
C ASP A 165 -13.56 19.66 -1.91
N VAL A 166 -14.07 20.12 -0.76
CA VAL A 166 -14.63 19.24 0.28
C VAL A 166 -15.76 18.32 -0.24
N THR A 167 -16.43 18.75 -1.31
CA THR A 167 -17.45 17.97 -2.02
C THR A 167 -16.94 16.59 -2.43
N SER A 168 -15.65 16.44 -2.76
CA SER A 168 -15.04 15.14 -3.06
C SER A 168 -15.14 14.14 -1.92
N VAL A 169 -14.98 14.60 -0.68
CA VAL A 169 -15.16 13.78 0.52
C VAL A 169 -16.63 13.44 0.72
N PHE A 170 -17.54 14.39 0.46
CA PHE A 170 -18.97 14.15 0.61
C PHE A 170 -19.53 13.12 -0.37
N GLN A 171 -18.86 12.92 -1.51
CA GLN A 171 -19.22 11.85 -2.44
C GLN A 171 -18.96 10.45 -1.88
N LEU A 172 -18.13 10.31 -0.84
CA LEU A 172 -17.73 9.02 -0.31
C LEU A 172 -18.85 8.36 0.51
N THR A 173 -18.83 7.03 0.53
CA THR A 173 -19.81 6.24 1.26
C THR A 173 -19.60 6.41 2.77
N PRO A 174 -20.62 6.85 3.54
CA PRO A 174 -20.51 7.00 4.99
C PRO A 174 -20.64 5.67 5.73
N TYR A 175 -19.99 5.58 6.89
CA TYR A 175 -20.34 4.64 7.97
C TYR A 175 -20.92 5.40 9.15
N ARG A 176 -22.26 5.42 9.24
CA ARG A 176 -22.98 6.30 10.18
C ARG A 176 -22.88 5.83 11.62
N GLU A 177 -22.69 4.54 11.83
CA GLU A 177 -22.54 3.88 13.13
C GLU A 177 -21.31 4.38 13.89
N ILE A 178 -20.33 5.01 13.20
CA ILE A 178 -19.20 5.67 13.87
C ILE A 178 -19.63 6.78 14.84
N GLY A 179 -20.84 7.31 14.68
CA GLY A 179 -21.41 8.31 15.59
C GLY A 179 -21.46 7.82 17.04
N GLU A 180 -21.60 6.51 17.29
CA GLU A 180 -21.61 5.95 18.65
C GLU A 180 -20.29 6.19 19.39
N ALA A 181 -19.15 6.20 18.69
CA ALA A 181 -17.84 6.45 19.29
C ALA A 181 -17.70 7.86 19.87
N PHE A 182 -18.54 8.83 19.45
CA PHE A 182 -18.54 10.18 20.03
C PHE A 182 -19.08 10.22 21.47
N LYS A 183 -19.65 9.12 21.96
CA LYS A 183 -20.06 8.95 23.37
C LYS A 183 -18.87 8.58 24.26
N GLU A 184 -17.76 8.14 23.68
CA GLU A 184 -16.60 7.66 24.43
C GLU A 184 -15.81 8.81 25.09
N PRO A 185 -15.51 8.74 26.41
CA PRO A 185 -14.81 9.80 27.12
C PRO A 185 -13.46 10.23 26.51
N PRO A 186 -12.59 9.33 25.99
CA PRO A 186 -11.32 9.72 25.37
C PRO A 186 -11.51 10.65 24.16
N LEU A 187 -12.48 10.36 23.30
CA LEU A 187 -12.76 11.18 22.11
C LEU A 187 -13.35 12.53 22.50
N GLN A 188 -14.27 12.57 23.48
CA GLN A 188 -14.82 13.83 23.99
C GLN A 188 -13.76 14.72 24.62
N ALA A 189 -12.85 14.15 25.42
CA ALA A 189 -11.74 14.88 26.01
C ALA A 189 -10.81 15.46 24.93
N ALA A 190 -10.51 14.69 23.88
CA ALA A 190 -9.70 15.13 22.76
C ALA A 190 -10.36 16.30 21.99
N ILE A 191 -11.65 16.17 21.66
CA ILE A 191 -12.44 17.23 21.02
C ILE A 191 -12.37 18.51 21.85
N ASN A 192 -12.58 18.43 23.17
CA ASN A 192 -12.53 19.59 24.04
C ASN A 192 -11.14 20.24 24.09
N LYS A 193 -10.07 19.43 24.16
CA LYS A 193 -8.68 19.92 24.13
C LYS A 193 -8.37 20.64 22.81
N ILE A 194 -8.77 20.07 21.67
CA ILE A 194 -8.61 20.67 20.33
C ILE A 194 -9.40 21.97 20.21
N VAL A 195 -10.68 21.98 20.59
CA VAL A 195 -11.53 23.17 20.49
C VAL A 195 -11.02 24.31 21.38
N ALA A 196 -10.50 23.97 22.56
CA ALA A 196 -9.90 24.96 23.47
C ALA A 196 -8.63 25.59 22.88
N SER A 197 -7.76 24.81 22.22
CA SER A 197 -6.52 25.35 21.61
C SER A 197 -6.79 26.31 20.45
N LEU A 198 -7.92 26.17 19.76
CA LEU A 198 -8.34 27.04 18.67
C LEU A 198 -8.86 28.43 19.11
N LYS A 199 -8.67 28.84 20.37
CA LYS A 199 -9.20 30.12 20.89
C LYS A 199 -8.62 31.33 20.17
N ASP A 200 -7.31 31.31 19.91
CA ASP A 200 -6.59 32.42 19.32
C ASP A 200 -6.34 32.23 17.82
N ASP A 201 -6.94 31.19 17.23
CA ASP A 201 -6.95 30.93 15.79
C ASP A 201 -7.67 32.05 15.02
N ALA A 202 -7.11 32.48 13.89
CA ALA A 202 -7.61 33.62 13.14
C ALA A 202 -9.04 33.42 12.56
N ASN A 203 -9.45 32.16 12.38
CA ASN A 203 -10.75 31.79 11.83
C ASN A 203 -11.63 31.15 12.91
N TRP A 204 -11.18 30.06 13.53
CA TRP A 204 -11.92 29.31 14.55
C TRP A 204 -12.12 30.10 15.84
N GLY A 205 -11.19 31.01 16.17
CA GLY A 205 -11.28 31.92 17.31
C GLY A 205 -12.41 32.94 17.22
N ARG A 206 -12.95 33.18 16.00
CA ARG A 206 -14.11 34.07 15.77
C ARG A 206 -15.41 33.49 16.35
N LEU A 207 -15.46 32.18 16.56
CA LEU A 207 -16.58 31.52 17.19
C LEU A 207 -16.38 31.49 18.70
N GLU A 208 -17.46 31.79 19.45
CA GLU A 208 -17.52 31.49 20.88
C GLU A 208 -17.35 29.97 21.11
N TYR A 209 -16.93 29.59 22.32
CA TYR A 209 -16.56 28.21 22.62
C TYR A 209 -17.61 27.17 22.23
N ASN A 210 -18.88 27.38 22.60
CA ASN A 210 -19.96 26.43 22.29
C ASN A 210 -20.22 26.32 20.78
N SER A 211 -20.23 27.44 20.07
CA SER A 211 -20.37 27.47 18.62
C SER A 211 -19.19 26.74 17.94
N ARG A 212 -17.97 26.94 18.43
CA ARG A 212 -16.77 26.25 17.93
C ARG A 212 -16.82 24.75 18.18
N LEU A 213 -17.24 24.34 19.38
CA LEU A 213 -17.39 22.95 19.77
C LEU A 213 -18.38 22.23 18.84
N VAL A 214 -19.55 22.82 18.62
CA VAL A 214 -20.57 22.25 17.73
C VAL A 214 -20.07 22.20 16.27
N THR A 215 -19.39 23.26 15.80
CA THR A 215 -18.82 23.32 14.44
C THR A 215 -17.83 22.17 14.22
N PHE A 216 -16.82 22.11 15.09
CA PHE A 216 -15.74 21.14 14.97
C PHE A 216 -16.26 19.72 15.13
N THR A 217 -17.13 19.47 16.10
CA THR A 217 -17.69 18.13 16.34
C THR A 217 -18.52 17.65 15.16
N LYS A 218 -19.37 18.51 14.57
CA LYS A 218 -20.16 18.13 13.39
C LYS A 218 -19.27 17.85 12.18
N ALA A 219 -18.28 18.71 11.92
CA ALA A 219 -17.33 18.50 10.84
C ALA A 219 -16.52 17.21 11.05
N LEU A 220 -15.96 16.99 12.24
CA LEU A 220 -15.20 15.80 12.60
C LEU A 220 -16.01 14.52 12.39
N ARG A 221 -17.28 14.50 12.83
CA ARG A 221 -18.18 13.35 12.62
C ARG A 221 -18.39 13.06 11.14
N ILE A 222 -18.74 14.09 10.34
CA ILE A 222 -18.97 13.92 8.90
C ILE A 222 -17.70 13.38 8.22
N MET A 223 -16.53 13.92 8.56
CA MET A 223 -15.26 13.44 8.03
C MET A 223 -14.96 12.00 8.48
N ALA A 224 -15.18 11.67 9.75
CA ALA A 224 -14.96 10.33 10.30
C ALA A 224 -15.81 9.26 9.65
N GLU A 225 -17.09 9.56 9.38
CA GLU A 225 -17.98 8.66 8.62
C GLU A 225 -17.40 8.30 7.25
N ARG A 226 -16.73 9.25 6.58
CA ARG A 226 -16.12 9.02 5.25
C ARG A 226 -14.79 8.31 5.37
N CYS A 227 -13.92 8.73 6.28
CA CYS A 227 -12.63 8.10 6.52
C CYS A 227 -12.81 6.61 6.89
N ALA A 228 -13.76 6.27 7.75
CA ALA A 228 -13.93 4.91 8.26
C ALA A 228 -14.19 3.83 7.19
N LYS A 229 -14.73 4.21 6.03
CA LYS A 229 -15.02 3.28 4.91
C LYS A 229 -14.12 3.44 3.70
N ASN A 230 -13.42 4.56 3.58
CA ASN A 230 -12.74 4.95 2.34
C ASN A 230 -11.26 5.30 2.56
N ALA A 231 -10.78 5.32 3.80
CA ALA A 231 -9.38 5.56 4.06
C ALA A 231 -8.55 4.33 3.63
N HIS A 232 -7.43 4.60 2.96
CA HIS A 232 -6.50 3.58 2.50
C HIS A 232 -5.30 3.50 3.43
N THR A 233 -4.95 2.29 3.84
CA THR A 233 -3.69 2.01 4.51
C THR A 233 -2.55 2.08 3.50
N ILE A 234 -1.51 2.86 3.83
CA ILE A 234 -0.39 3.15 2.95
C ILE A 234 0.76 2.19 3.28
N TYR A 235 1.11 1.36 2.31
CA TYR A 235 2.32 0.53 2.34
C TYR A 235 3.28 0.99 1.25
N GLY A 236 4.57 1.11 1.57
CA GLY A 236 5.59 1.35 0.55
C GLY A 236 5.77 0.13 -0.35
N ILE A 237 6.31 0.32 -1.55
CA ILE A 237 6.58 -0.79 -2.49
C ILE A 237 7.43 -1.88 -1.82
N ASP A 238 8.50 -1.50 -1.10
CA ASP A 238 9.35 -2.45 -0.36
C ASP A 238 8.53 -3.31 0.63
N GLN A 239 7.50 -2.75 1.27
CA GLN A 239 6.65 -3.48 2.22
C GLN A 239 5.66 -4.40 1.52
N MET A 240 5.13 -3.99 0.37
CA MET A 240 4.23 -4.83 -0.45
C MET A 240 4.96 -6.07 -0.97
N GLU A 241 6.21 -5.90 -1.40
CA GLU A 241 7.05 -6.98 -1.94
C GLU A 241 7.53 -7.96 -0.86
N ALA A 242 7.89 -7.46 0.33
CA ALA A 242 8.41 -8.30 1.41
C ALA A 242 7.37 -9.30 1.98
N LYS A 243 6.07 -9.06 1.79
CA LYS A 243 4.92 -9.85 2.33
C LYS A 243 4.89 -10.07 3.85
N ASP A 244 5.95 -9.75 4.59
CA ASP A 244 5.97 -9.73 6.04
C ASP A 244 5.23 -8.51 6.56
N LYS A 245 4.29 -8.75 7.48
CA LYS A 245 3.34 -7.77 8.04
C LYS A 245 4.06 -6.64 8.78
N LYS A 246 4.64 -5.70 8.03
CA LYS A 246 5.25 -4.48 8.54
C LYS A 246 4.15 -3.51 8.97
N VAL A 247 4.46 -2.70 9.97
CA VAL A 247 3.64 -1.56 10.39
C VAL A 247 3.43 -0.67 9.15
N PRO A 248 2.17 -0.31 8.81
CA PRO A 248 1.91 0.53 7.64
C PRO A 248 2.62 1.88 7.77
N LEU A 249 2.94 2.51 6.63
CA LEU A 249 3.55 3.84 6.63
C LEU A 249 2.59 4.90 7.19
N GLY A 250 1.29 4.67 7.02
CA GLY A 250 0.22 5.53 7.52
C GLY A 250 -1.13 5.12 6.95
N THR A 251 -2.13 5.99 7.15
CA THR A 251 -3.45 5.89 6.55
C THR A 251 -3.79 7.22 5.89
N GLY A 252 -4.35 7.24 4.69
CA GLY A 252 -4.74 8.48 4.00
C GLY A 252 -6.11 8.38 3.35
N LEU A 253 -6.66 9.53 2.96
CA LEU A 253 -7.92 9.60 2.21
C LEU A 253 -7.67 9.98 0.75
N PHE A 254 -8.24 9.18 -0.17
CA PHE A 254 -8.02 9.26 -1.61
C PHE A 254 -9.36 9.18 -2.36
N PRO A 255 -10.18 10.26 -2.35
CA PRO A 255 -11.58 10.16 -2.77
C PRO A 255 -11.81 9.73 -4.22
N ILE A 256 -10.86 9.98 -5.12
CA ILE A 256 -10.97 9.56 -6.52
C ILE A 256 -10.66 8.06 -6.66
N SER A 257 -9.63 7.59 -5.97
CA SER A 257 -9.21 6.19 -5.91
C SER A 257 -10.27 5.33 -5.24
N SER A 258 -11.01 5.88 -4.26
CA SER A 258 -12.15 5.20 -3.65
C SER A 258 -13.38 5.03 -4.57
N ILE A 259 -13.35 5.49 -5.83
CA ILE A 259 -14.40 5.21 -6.83
C ILE A 259 -14.20 3.83 -7.48
N PHE A 260 -12.98 3.28 -7.46
CA PHE A 260 -12.69 1.97 -8.03
C PHE A 260 -13.34 0.89 -7.16
N ASN A 261 -14.34 0.21 -7.70
CA ASN A 261 -15.01 -0.88 -7.02
C ASN A 261 -14.13 -2.13 -7.00
N HIS A 262 -14.48 -3.07 -6.12
CA HIS A 262 -13.78 -4.32 -5.99
C HIS A 262 -14.17 -5.36 -7.04
N SER A 263 -13.19 -6.11 -7.54
CA SER A 263 -13.37 -7.42 -8.14
C SER A 263 -12.29 -8.40 -7.63
N CYS A 264 -12.65 -9.67 -7.44
CA CYS A 264 -11.67 -10.70 -7.11
C CYS A 264 -10.74 -11.01 -8.30
N THR A 265 -11.09 -10.59 -9.51
CA THR A 265 -10.24 -10.60 -10.71
C THR A 265 -10.02 -9.15 -11.17
N PRO A 266 -9.20 -8.37 -10.45
CA PRO A 266 -9.02 -6.95 -10.74
C PRO A 266 -8.36 -6.74 -12.11
N ASN A 267 -8.73 -5.67 -12.80
CA ASN A 267 -8.11 -5.26 -14.06
C ASN A 267 -7.27 -3.97 -13.93
N VAL A 268 -7.10 -3.50 -12.70
CA VAL A 268 -6.07 -2.52 -12.32
C VAL A 268 -5.16 -3.09 -11.22
N TYR A 269 -3.98 -2.50 -11.06
CA TYR A 269 -3.06 -2.76 -9.97
C TYR A 269 -2.70 -1.46 -9.27
N GLY A 270 -2.82 -1.42 -7.95
CA GLY A 270 -2.57 -0.25 -7.12
C GLY A 270 -1.31 -0.36 -6.28
N PHE A 271 -0.54 0.73 -6.20
CA PHE A 271 0.60 0.84 -5.29
C PHE A 271 0.80 2.29 -4.85
N PHE A 272 1.47 2.47 -3.70
CA PHE A 272 1.82 3.79 -3.20
C PHE A 272 3.26 4.16 -3.51
N VAL A 273 3.44 5.41 -3.94
CA VAL A 273 4.73 6.10 -3.90
C VAL A 273 4.58 7.24 -2.91
N ARG A 274 5.14 7.08 -1.71
CA ARG A 274 4.92 8.01 -0.58
C ARG A 274 3.41 8.15 -0.30
N ASN A 275 2.87 9.37 -0.28
CA ASN A 275 1.45 9.65 -0.10
C ASN A 275 0.67 9.75 -1.43
N THR A 276 1.21 9.22 -2.54
CA THR A 276 0.52 9.20 -3.84
C THR A 276 0.10 7.78 -4.18
N PHE A 277 -1.19 7.57 -4.38
CA PHE A 277 -1.76 6.31 -4.83
C PHE A 277 -1.78 6.30 -6.36
N ILE A 278 -1.23 5.25 -6.96
CA ILE A 278 -1.18 5.07 -8.41
C ILE A 278 -1.90 3.77 -8.78
N PHE A 279 -2.80 3.85 -9.75
CA PHE A 279 -3.37 2.67 -10.41
C PHE A 279 -2.82 2.54 -11.84
N VAL A 280 -2.44 1.31 -12.20
CA VAL A 280 -2.05 0.93 -13.56
C VAL A 280 -2.97 -0.13 -14.12
N SER A 281 -3.24 -0.06 -15.42
CA SER A 281 -4.11 -1.00 -16.13
C SER A 281 -3.43 -2.36 -16.30
N ARG A 282 -4.22 -3.43 -16.14
CA ARG A 282 -3.89 -4.81 -16.50
C ARG A 282 -4.47 -5.21 -17.86
N GLY A 283 -4.84 -4.23 -18.68
CA GLY A 283 -5.58 -4.42 -19.93
C GLY A 283 -7.08 -4.32 -19.67
N VAL A 284 -7.71 -3.27 -20.20
CA VAL A 284 -9.16 -3.00 -20.01
C VAL A 284 -9.77 -2.70 -21.37
N LYS A 285 -10.91 -3.31 -21.68
CA LYS A 285 -11.63 -3.06 -22.94
C LYS A 285 -12.56 -1.87 -22.84
N ALA A 286 -12.80 -1.21 -23.97
CA ALA A 286 -13.76 -0.12 -24.05
C ALA A 286 -15.13 -0.55 -23.48
N GLY A 287 -15.68 0.26 -22.58
CA GLY A 287 -16.94 0.00 -21.88
C GLY A 287 -16.83 -0.86 -20.63
N GLU A 288 -15.68 -1.49 -20.33
CA GLU A 288 -15.47 -2.22 -19.08
C GLU A 288 -15.29 -1.27 -17.89
N GLU A 289 -15.70 -1.75 -16.71
CA GLU A 289 -15.40 -1.09 -15.44
C GLU A 289 -13.94 -1.34 -15.06
N LEU A 290 -13.26 -0.32 -14.53
CA LEU A 290 -11.96 -0.48 -13.90
C LEU A 290 -12.17 -0.86 -12.42
N VAL A 291 -11.67 -2.03 -12.04
CA VAL A 291 -11.93 -2.66 -10.74
C VAL A 291 -10.64 -3.06 -10.05
N ASP A 292 -10.55 -2.71 -8.76
CA ASP A 292 -9.39 -2.94 -7.89
C ASP A 292 -9.56 -4.18 -6.99
N SER A 293 -8.47 -4.64 -6.38
CA SER A 293 -8.49 -5.62 -5.30
C SER A 293 -8.47 -4.94 -3.95
N TYR A 294 -9.46 -5.20 -3.10
CA TYR A 294 -9.49 -4.68 -1.74
C TYR A 294 -8.64 -5.54 -0.78
N GLY A 295 -7.57 -6.15 -1.28
CA GLY A 295 -6.66 -7.01 -0.51
C GLY A 295 -6.89 -8.50 -0.68
N VAL A 296 -7.91 -8.92 -1.44
CA VAL A 296 -8.18 -10.33 -1.74
C VAL A 296 -8.49 -10.55 -3.22
N THR A 297 -7.92 -11.61 -3.78
CA THR A 297 -8.08 -11.98 -5.20
C THR A 297 -8.41 -13.45 -5.36
N TYR A 298 -9.10 -13.77 -6.44
CA TYR A 298 -9.54 -15.11 -6.80
C TYR A 298 -8.38 -16.11 -6.94
N ASN A 299 -7.26 -15.67 -7.51
CA ASN A 299 -6.10 -16.52 -7.73
C ASN A 299 -5.23 -16.73 -6.48
N GLN A 300 -5.42 -15.97 -5.39
CA GLN A 300 -4.54 -16.06 -4.21
C GLN A 300 -5.27 -16.42 -2.92
N HIS A 301 -6.60 -16.41 -2.92
CA HIS A 301 -7.44 -16.61 -1.73
C HIS A 301 -8.65 -17.46 -2.04
N THR A 302 -9.03 -18.35 -1.12
CA THR A 302 -10.22 -19.20 -1.27
C THR A 302 -11.51 -18.38 -1.29
N LEU A 303 -12.60 -18.93 -1.84
CA LEU A 303 -13.90 -18.25 -1.82
C LEU A 303 -14.32 -17.86 -0.40
N GLN A 304 -14.08 -18.75 0.57
CA GLN A 304 -14.34 -18.48 1.98
C GLN A 304 -13.51 -17.28 2.48
N GLN A 305 -12.18 -17.30 2.26
CA GLN A 305 -11.29 -16.22 2.68
C GLN A 305 -11.71 -14.87 2.08
N ARG A 306 -12.05 -14.84 0.78
CA ARG A 306 -12.49 -13.61 0.11
C ARG A 306 -13.80 -13.08 0.70
N THR A 307 -14.77 -13.97 0.89
CA THR A 307 -16.10 -13.61 1.39
C THR A 307 -16.03 -13.09 2.83
N GLU A 308 -15.34 -13.82 3.70
CA GLU A 308 -15.15 -13.42 5.10
C GLU A 308 -14.38 -12.10 5.21
N PHE A 309 -13.30 -11.94 4.45
CA PHE A 309 -12.49 -10.71 4.46
C PHE A 309 -13.31 -9.50 4.02
N LEU A 310 -14.00 -9.56 2.88
CA LEU A 310 -14.77 -8.43 2.34
C LEU A 310 -15.97 -8.08 3.22
N LYS A 311 -16.62 -9.08 3.81
CA LYS A 311 -17.71 -8.86 4.77
C LYS A 311 -17.22 -8.14 6.03
N ASN A 312 -16.06 -8.52 6.55
CA ASN A 312 -15.50 -7.93 7.77
C ASN A 312 -14.88 -6.55 7.55
N VAL A 313 -14.14 -6.37 6.45
CA VAL A 313 -13.37 -5.14 6.18
C VAL A 313 -14.22 -4.11 5.45
N SER A 314 -14.95 -4.52 4.41
CA SER A 314 -15.69 -3.61 3.53
C SER A 314 -17.19 -3.60 3.80
N GLY A 315 -17.75 -4.68 4.35
CA GLY A 315 -19.17 -4.78 4.71
C GLY A 315 -20.09 -5.14 3.55
N PHE A 316 -19.61 -5.87 2.54
CA PHE A 316 -20.42 -6.31 1.40
C PHE A 316 -20.07 -7.74 0.96
N ASP A 317 -21.00 -8.38 0.24
CA ASP A 317 -20.78 -9.66 -0.43
C ASP A 317 -20.39 -9.44 -1.90
N CYS A 318 -19.28 -10.03 -2.33
CA CYS A 318 -18.78 -9.86 -3.70
C CYS A 318 -19.59 -10.69 -4.71
N HIS A 319 -20.03 -10.04 -5.78
CA HIS A 319 -20.81 -10.65 -6.87
C HIS A 319 -20.09 -10.59 -8.22
N CYS A 320 -18.76 -10.54 -8.22
CA CYS A 320 -17.97 -10.62 -9.46
C CYS A 320 -18.09 -12.02 -10.10
N ASP A 321 -17.73 -12.12 -11.37
CA ASP A 321 -17.85 -13.37 -12.15
C ASP A 321 -17.17 -14.56 -11.48
N SER A 322 -16.00 -14.39 -10.87
CA SER A 322 -15.31 -15.49 -10.19
C SER A 322 -16.06 -16.00 -8.95
N CYS A 323 -16.81 -15.14 -8.27
CA CYS A 323 -17.61 -15.53 -7.10
C CYS A 323 -18.96 -16.13 -7.51
N VAL A 324 -19.61 -15.60 -8.56
CA VAL A 324 -20.93 -16.05 -9.02
C VAL A 324 -20.85 -17.33 -9.85
N GLN A 325 -19.89 -17.42 -10.77
CA GLN A 325 -19.78 -18.55 -11.70
C GLN A 325 -19.10 -19.78 -11.06
N ASN A 326 -18.78 -19.72 -9.75
CA ASN A 326 -18.10 -20.77 -8.98
C ASN A 326 -16.85 -21.32 -9.69
N LYS A 327 -15.95 -20.44 -10.13
CA LYS A 327 -14.67 -20.86 -10.73
C LYS A 327 -13.67 -21.36 -9.67
N SER A 328 -14.06 -21.92 -8.53
CA SER A 328 -13.17 -22.02 -7.35
C SER A 328 -11.83 -22.75 -7.59
N LEU A 329 -10.74 -22.15 -7.09
CA LEU A 329 -9.38 -22.73 -6.99
C LEU A 329 -9.06 -23.18 -5.55
N ASP A 330 -10.08 -23.40 -4.71
CA ASP A 330 -9.87 -23.59 -3.27
C ASP A 330 -8.94 -24.79 -2.99
N SER A 331 -9.06 -25.88 -3.75
CA SER A 331 -8.19 -27.04 -3.58
C SER A 331 -6.71 -26.78 -3.89
N GLU A 332 -6.41 -25.76 -4.68
CA GLU A 332 -5.06 -25.29 -5.01
C GLU A 332 -4.56 -24.22 -4.01
N LEU A 333 -5.43 -23.70 -3.14
CA LEU A 333 -5.13 -22.62 -2.20
C LEU A 333 -5.23 -23.05 -0.73
N GLU A 334 -5.83 -24.21 -0.46
CA GLU A 334 -6.00 -24.79 0.86
C GLU A 334 -4.72 -25.48 1.34
N LYS A 335 -4.22 -25.00 2.49
CA LYS A 335 -3.02 -25.54 3.12
C LYS A 335 -3.22 -27.00 3.50
N SER A 336 -2.40 -27.85 2.90
CA SER A 336 -2.34 -29.27 3.22
C SER A 336 -1.39 -29.59 4.39
N PHE A 337 -0.60 -28.62 4.86
CA PHE A 337 0.35 -28.78 5.96
C PHE A 337 0.14 -27.71 7.03
N ASN A 338 0.24 -28.12 8.30
CA ASN A 338 0.06 -27.23 9.44
C ASN A 338 1.24 -26.29 9.70
N ASP A 339 2.45 -26.59 9.17
CA ASP A 339 3.65 -25.77 9.39
C ASP A 339 4.60 -25.79 8.17
N LEU A 340 4.31 -24.94 7.18
CA LEU A 340 5.13 -24.73 5.98
C LEU A 340 6.56 -24.29 6.32
N GLU A 341 6.73 -23.48 7.36
CA GLU A 341 8.03 -22.97 7.79
C GLU A 341 8.87 -24.12 8.35
N LEU A 342 8.28 -25.00 9.15
CA LEU A 342 8.93 -26.24 9.61
C LEU A 342 9.22 -27.20 8.46
N CYS A 343 8.35 -27.33 7.45
CA CYS A 343 8.63 -28.12 6.25
C CYS A 343 9.82 -27.56 5.47
N ALA A 344 9.88 -26.24 5.25
CA ALA A 344 11.01 -25.57 4.60
C ALA A 344 12.31 -25.69 5.42
N LYS A 345 12.21 -25.60 6.75
CA LYS A 345 13.33 -25.79 7.70
C LYS A 345 13.85 -27.24 7.72
N ASN A 346 12.95 -28.21 7.64
CA ASN A 346 13.29 -29.65 7.68
C ASN A 346 13.72 -30.21 6.33
N ALA A 347 13.52 -29.47 5.22
CA ALA A 347 14.12 -29.80 3.94
C ALA A 347 15.65 -29.68 4.06
N SER A 348 16.30 -30.82 4.27
CA SER A 348 17.75 -30.97 4.40
C SER A 348 18.47 -30.87 3.05
N SER A 349 17.74 -31.03 1.95
CA SER A 349 18.24 -30.86 0.58
C SER A 349 17.11 -30.55 -0.41
N ILE A 350 17.47 -30.11 -1.62
CA ILE A 350 16.49 -30.00 -2.71
C ILE A 350 15.90 -31.35 -3.16
N LEU A 351 16.54 -32.48 -2.85
CA LEU A 351 15.94 -33.79 -3.12
C LEU A 351 14.69 -34.01 -2.25
N ASP A 352 14.63 -33.36 -1.08
CA ASP A 352 13.42 -33.38 -0.25
C ASP A 352 12.27 -32.66 -0.97
N PHE A 353 12.54 -31.61 -1.78
CA PHE A 353 11.53 -30.98 -2.65
C PHE A 353 11.03 -31.89 -3.75
N SER A 354 11.85 -32.80 -4.28
CA SER A 354 11.38 -33.82 -5.23
C SER A 354 10.45 -34.82 -4.54
N GLN A 355 10.76 -35.20 -3.29
CA GLN A 355 9.89 -36.04 -2.47
C GLN A 355 8.61 -35.33 -2.06
N TYR A 356 8.62 -34.02 -1.76
CA TYR A 356 7.41 -33.23 -1.53
C TYR A 356 6.64 -32.97 -2.82
N GLY A 357 7.31 -32.87 -3.96
CA GLY A 357 6.73 -32.62 -5.28
C GLY A 357 5.83 -33.76 -5.78
N ASP A 358 6.08 -35.00 -5.35
CA ASP A 358 5.21 -36.14 -5.62
C ASP A 358 3.90 -36.10 -4.80
N TYR A 359 3.85 -35.34 -3.70
CA TYR A 359 2.66 -35.17 -2.85
C TYR A 359 1.96 -33.81 -3.03
N LEU A 360 2.64 -32.81 -3.60
CA LEU A 360 2.08 -31.49 -3.83
C LEU A 360 1.35 -31.45 -5.18
N LYS A 361 0.05 -31.13 -5.13
CA LYS A 361 -0.79 -31.03 -6.32
C LYS A 361 -0.25 -29.94 -7.27
N PRO A 362 -0.11 -30.20 -8.58
CA PRO A 362 0.22 -29.15 -9.54
C PRO A 362 -0.73 -27.95 -9.44
N GLY A 363 -0.18 -26.75 -9.36
CA GLY A 363 -0.92 -25.50 -9.18
C GLY A 363 -1.12 -25.10 -7.72
N SER A 364 -0.75 -25.94 -6.76
CA SER A 364 -0.86 -25.65 -5.31
C SER A 364 -0.02 -24.43 -4.93
N LYS A 365 -0.63 -23.46 -4.23
CA LYS A 365 0.05 -22.30 -3.67
C LYS A 365 1.06 -22.71 -2.58
N GLU A 366 0.84 -23.82 -1.90
CA GLU A 366 1.81 -24.37 -0.94
C GLU A 366 3.15 -24.68 -1.60
N THR A 367 3.16 -25.10 -2.88
CA THR A 367 4.41 -25.31 -3.63
C THR A 367 5.20 -24.02 -3.77
N GLU A 368 4.52 -22.92 -4.08
CA GLU A 368 5.11 -21.60 -4.25
C GLU A 368 5.60 -21.02 -2.93
N ASP A 369 4.78 -21.13 -1.88
CA ASP A 369 5.13 -20.69 -0.53
C ASP A 369 6.37 -21.45 -0.01
N LEU A 370 6.46 -22.77 -0.26
CA LEU A 370 7.62 -23.59 0.12
C LEU A 370 8.90 -23.15 -0.61
N ILE A 371 8.81 -22.82 -1.90
CA ILE A 371 9.95 -22.33 -2.70
C ILE A 371 10.44 -20.98 -2.14
N VAL A 372 9.51 -20.07 -1.83
CA VAL A 372 9.84 -18.76 -1.24
C VAL A 372 10.53 -18.94 0.11
N GLU A 373 9.97 -19.75 1.01
CA GLU A 373 10.54 -19.98 2.34
C GLU A 373 11.92 -20.64 2.29
N PHE A 374 12.16 -21.53 1.33
CA PHE A 374 13.49 -22.10 1.13
C PHE A 374 14.49 -21.08 0.57
N GLY A 375 14.07 -20.25 -0.39
CA GLY A 375 14.91 -19.17 -0.94
C GLY A 375 15.30 -18.10 0.08
N LYS A 376 14.55 -17.94 1.18
CA LYS A 376 14.90 -17.04 2.29
C LYS A 376 16.09 -17.51 3.11
N ARG A 377 16.45 -18.79 3.06
CA ARG A 377 17.54 -19.34 3.89
C ARG A 377 18.90 -18.86 3.38
N ARG A 378 19.81 -18.44 4.27
CA ARG A 378 21.18 -18.07 3.87
C ARG A 378 21.97 -19.20 3.21
N ASP A 379 21.72 -20.46 3.56
CA ASP A 379 22.40 -21.61 2.95
C ASP A 379 21.85 -21.96 1.55
N ALA A 380 20.73 -21.37 1.13
CA ALA A 380 20.20 -21.51 -0.22
C ALA A 380 21.18 -20.99 -1.30
N GLU A 381 22.08 -20.06 -0.94
CA GLU A 381 23.13 -19.52 -1.82
C GLU A 381 24.11 -20.61 -2.32
N VAL A 382 24.23 -21.74 -1.62
CA VAL A 382 25.05 -22.88 -2.06
C VAL A 382 24.36 -23.69 -3.17
N TYR A 383 23.06 -23.50 -3.35
CA TYR A 383 22.19 -24.29 -4.23
C TYR A 383 21.70 -23.47 -5.44
N THR A 384 22.57 -22.69 -6.08
CA THR A 384 22.19 -21.74 -7.16
C THR A 384 21.41 -22.39 -8.31
N GLU A 385 21.94 -23.48 -8.90
CA GLU A 385 21.29 -24.24 -9.99
C GLU A 385 19.90 -24.75 -9.61
N HIS A 386 19.83 -25.25 -8.38
CA HIS A 386 18.64 -25.82 -7.79
C HIS A 386 17.58 -24.75 -7.51
N MET A 387 18.00 -23.60 -6.98
CA MET A 387 17.13 -22.42 -6.79
C MET A 387 16.59 -21.90 -8.12
N PHE A 388 17.44 -21.84 -9.16
CA PHE A 388 17.01 -21.43 -10.48
C PHE A 388 15.90 -22.33 -11.03
N MET A 389 16.05 -23.65 -10.87
CA MET A 389 15.02 -24.62 -11.25
C MET A 389 13.74 -24.51 -10.40
N LEU A 390 13.86 -24.25 -9.10
CA LEU A 390 12.70 -24.02 -8.24
C LEU A 390 11.93 -22.75 -8.65
N TRP A 391 12.62 -21.66 -8.98
CA TRP A 391 11.94 -20.44 -9.45
C TRP A 391 11.25 -20.63 -10.81
N LYS A 392 11.82 -21.43 -11.72
CA LYS A 392 11.11 -21.85 -12.95
C LYS A 392 9.84 -22.64 -12.60
N LYS A 393 9.95 -23.61 -11.69
CA LYS A 393 8.80 -24.38 -11.19
C LYS A 393 7.75 -23.49 -10.53
N PHE A 394 8.15 -22.47 -9.79
CA PHE A 394 7.23 -21.47 -9.21
C PHE A 394 6.39 -20.82 -10.31
N VAL A 395 7.04 -20.31 -11.37
CA VAL A 395 6.34 -19.62 -12.46
C VAL A 395 5.43 -20.59 -13.22
N GLU A 396 5.87 -21.82 -13.48
CA GLU A 396 5.04 -22.85 -14.11
C GLU A 396 3.82 -23.23 -13.25
N ASN A 397 4.01 -23.36 -11.94
CA ASN A 397 2.95 -23.67 -11.00
C ASN A 397 1.91 -22.54 -10.91
N ALA A 398 2.36 -21.28 -10.89
CA ALA A 398 1.48 -20.13 -10.87
C ALA A 398 0.60 -20.02 -12.13
N LYS A 399 1.15 -20.40 -13.30
CA LYS A 399 0.39 -20.46 -14.57
C LYS A 399 -0.76 -21.45 -14.52
N LEU A 400 -0.65 -22.56 -13.79
CA LEU A 400 -1.75 -23.52 -13.62
C LEU A 400 -2.96 -22.90 -12.88
N ARG A 401 -2.75 -21.85 -12.08
CA ARG A 401 -3.81 -21.03 -11.45
C ARG A 401 -4.23 -19.81 -12.29
N GLY A 402 -3.77 -19.71 -13.54
CA GLY A 402 -4.07 -18.59 -14.44
C GLY A 402 -3.27 -17.32 -14.14
N ILE A 403 -2.09 -17.44 -13.54
CA ILE A 403 -1.18 -16.32 -13.27
C ILE A 403 -0.07 -16.30 -14.32
N ASP A 404 -0.34 -15.70 -15.47
CA ASP A 404 0.63 -15.63 -16.58
C ASP A 404 1.47 -14.33 -16.59
N TYR A 405 0.85 -13.21 -16.22
CA TYR A 405 1.47 -11.88 -16.23
C TYR A 405 0.89 -11.02 -15.10
N ASP A 406 1.53 -11.08 -13.94
CA ASP A 406 1.03 -10.53 -12.69
C ASP A 406 2.19 -10.00 -11.83
N PRO A 407 2.00 -8.95 -11.01
CA PRO A 407 2.99 -8.49 -10.04
C PRO A 407 3.53 -9.61 -9.14
N TYR A 408 2.72 -10.62 -8.84
CA TYR A 408 3.12 -11.81 -8.06
C TYR A 408 4.35 -12.53 -8.63
N LEU A 409 4.63 -12.38 -9.93
CA LEU A 409 5.77 -13.00 -10.59
C LEU A 409 7.05 -12.13 -10.56
N ILE A 410 7.01 -10.90 -10.03
CA ILE A 410 8.18 -10.01 -10.05
C ILE A 410 9.37 -10.58 -9.28
N HIS A 411 9.15 -11.05 -8.05
CA HIS A 411 10.19 -11.65 -7.22
C HIS A 411 10.88 -12.86 -7.90
N PRO A 412 10.17 -13.93 -8.33
CA PRO A 412 10.83 -15.08 -8.96
C PRO A 412 11.59 -14.72 -10.24
N TYR A 413 11.08 -13.77 -11.03
CA TYR A 413 11.78 -13.30 -12.23
C TYR A 413 13.06 -12.51 -11.90
N ILE A 414 13.06 -11.72 -10.82
CA ILE A 414 14.27 -11.03 -10.35
C ILE A 414 15.31 -12.05 -9.85
N GLU A 415 14.91 -13.05 -9.07
CA GLU A 415 15.82 -14.09 -8.58
C GLU A 415 16.44 -14.88 -9.74
N MET A 416 15.63 -15.25 -10.73
CA MET A 416 16.14 -15.91 -11.95
C MET A 416 17.10 -15.01 -12.74
N VAL A 417 16.84 -13.70 -12.82
CA VAL A 417 17.77 -12.75 -13.45
C VAL A 417 19.08 -12.69 -12.68
N ILE A 418 19.04 -12.60 -11.34
CA ILE A 418 20.25 -12.57 -10.51
C ILE A 418 21.10 -13.82 -10.76
N LEU A 419 20.50 -15.01 -10.64
CA LEU A 419 21.22 -16.29 -10.81
C LEU A 419 21.82 -16.41 -12.22
N ALA A 420 21.02 -16.11 -13.25
CA ALA A 420 21.44 -16.24 -14.64
C ALA A 420 22.49 -15.21 -15.08
N TRP A 421 22.44 -13.98 -14.54
CA TRP A 421 23.35 -12.89 -14.90
C TRP A 421 24.58 -12.77 -14.00
N ASN A 422 24.63 -13.52 -12.89
CA ASN A 422 25.82 -13.66 -12.06
C ASN A 422 26.71 -14.86 -12.48
N ASP A 423 26.37 -15.53 -13.60
CA ASP A 423 27.03 -16.75 -14.10
C ASP A 423 27.10 -17.88 -13.05
N GLU A 424 26.10 -17.94 -12.16
CA GLU A 424 25.99 -18.95 -11.11
C GLU A 424 25.27 -20.23 -11.57
N VAL A 425 24.67 -20.19 -12.77
CA VAL A 425 23.87 -21.27 -13.34
C VAL A 425 24.08 -21.43 -14.85
N GLU A 426 23.94 -22.66 -15.35
CA GLU A 426 23.93 -22.94 -16.78
C GLU A 426 22.64 -22.40 -17.42
N CYS A 427 22.77 -21.32 -18.18
CA CYS A 427 21.64 -20.63 -18.81
C CYS A 427 22.06 -20.12 -20.19
N SER A 428 21.26 -20.41 -21.22
CA SER A 428 21.55 -19.95 -22.59
C SER A 428 21.43 -18.43 -22.69
N GLU A 429 22.17 -17.81 -23.60
CA GLU A 429 22.10 -16.34 -23.80
C GLU A 429 20.69 -15.86 -24.19
N GLU A 430 19.94 -16.68 -24.94
CA GLU A 430 18.54 -16.39 -25.28
C GLU A 430 17.64 -16.41 -24.03
N GLU A 431 17.87 -17.35 -23.13
CA GLU A 431 17.13 -17.46 -21.87
C GLU A 431 17.49 -16.32 -20.91
N LYS A 432 18.79 -16.00 -20.75
CA LYS A 432 19.26 -14.84 -19.97
C LYS A 432 18.58 -13.55 -20.42
N ALA A 433 18.56 -13.31 -21.74
CA ALA A 433 17.91 -12.15 -22.32
C ALA A 433 16.39 -12.17 -22.09
N SER A 434 15.73 -13.32 -22.31
CA SER A 434 14.28 -13.46 -22.13
C SER A 434 13.84 -13.17 -20.69
N LEU A 435 14.54 -13.73 -19.70
CA LEU A 435 14.30 -13.46 -18.28
C LEU A 435 14.41 -11.96 -18.00
N LEU A 436 15.52 -11.34 -18.42
CA LEU A 436 15.75 -9.91 -18.20
C LEU A 436 14.67 -9.03 -18.84
N PHE A 437 14.27 -9.31 -20.09
CA PHE A 437 13.22 -8.55 -20.77
C PHE A 437 11.84 -8.73 -20.12
N ILE A 438 11.50 -9.94 -19.66
CA ILE A 438 10.24 -10.17 -18.96
C ILE A 438 10.23 -9.40 -17.63
N THR A 439 11.30 -9.48 -16.84
CA THR A 439 11.47 -8.74 -15.58
C THR A 439 11.32 -7.23 -15.80
N HIS A 440 12.04 -6.68 -16.78
CA HIS A 440 11.96 -5.27 -17.12
C HIS A 440 10.54 -4.84 -17.49
N ARG A 441 9.83 -5.66 -18.30
CA ARG A 441 8.43 -5.37 -18.68
C ARG A 441 7.48 -5.42 -17.49
N LEU A 442 7.61 -6.42 -16.60
CA LEU A 442 6.79 -6.52 -15.39
C LEU A 442 6.95 -5.27 -14.51
N LEU A 443 8.19 -4.88 -14.22
CA LEU A 443 8.49 -3.69 -13.42
C LEU A 443 7.96 -2.41 -14.06
N ARG A 444 8.18 -2.24 -15.37
CA ARG A 444 7.69 -1.07 -16.10
C ARG A 444 6.16 -0.99 -16.13
N ASN A 445 5.47 -2.11 -16.33
CA ASN A 445 4.02 -2.13 -16.46
C ASN A 445 3.31 -2.02 -15.10
N PHE A 446 3.84 -2.64 -14.05
CA PHE A 446 3.16 -2.68 -12.75
C PHE A 446 3.62 -1.60 -11.78
N TYR A 447 4.84 -1.08 -11.93
CA TYR A 447 5.39 -0.06 -11.03
C TYR A 447 5.83 1.22 -11.74
N VAL A 448 5.80 1.29 -13.07
CA VAL A 448 6.07 2.52 -13.84
C VAL A 448 7.43 3.13 -13.50
N GLY A 449 8.42 2.28 -13.21
CA GLY A 449 9.78 2.69 -12.82
C GLY A 449 9.96 2.98 -11.33
N PHE A 450 8.91 2.92 -10.50
CA PHE A 450 9.03 3.19 -9.06
C PHE A 450 9.47 2.00 -8.22
N HIS A 451 9.49 0.78 -8.78
CA HIS A 451 9.97 -0.37 -8.04
C HIS A 451 11.44 -0.17 -7.67
N PRO A 452 11.87 -0.50 -6.44
CA PRO A 452 13.24 -0.39 -5.92
C PRO A 452 14.38 -0.84 -6.84
N VAL A 453 14.12 -1.80 -7.74
CA VAL A 453 15.10 -2.36 -8.68
C VAL A 453 14.89 -1.94 -10.14
N SER A 454 13.88 -1.10 -10.45
CA SER A 454 13.51 -0.76 -11.83
C SER A 454 14.68 -0.14 -12.60
N ASP A 455 15.37 0.83 -12.00
CA ASP A 455 16.47 1.55 -12.64
C ASP A 455 17.66 0.62 -12.89
N ILE A 456 17.95 -0.28 -11.94
CA ILE A 456 19.04 -1.26 -12.05
C ILE A 456 18.75 -2.26 -13.18
N ILE A 457 17.51 -2.77 -13.25
CA ILE A 457 17.09 -3.70 -14.32
C ILE A 457 17.10 -2.99 -15.69
N SER A 458 16.65 -1.73 -15.75
CA SER A 458 16.67 -0.95 -17.00
C SER A 458 18.11 -0.71 -17.47
N GLU A 459 19.01 -0.38 -16.54
CA GLU A 459 20.44 -0.24 -16.81
C GLU A 459 21.06 -1.56 -17.31
N LEU A 460 20.68 -2.69 -16.70
CA LEU A 460 21.16 -4.01 -17.11
C LEU A 460 20.68 -4.38 -18.53
N VAL A 461 19.45 -4.04 -18.90
CA VAL A 461 18.94 -4.19 -20.29
C VAL A 461 19.78 -3.39 -21.28
N ASP A 462 20.09 -2.13 -20.96
CA ASP A 462 20.87 -1.27 -21.83
C ASP A 462 22.33 -1.76 -21.99
N GLN A 463 22.95 -2.23 -20.90
CA GLN A 463 24.30 -2.77 -20.90
C GLN A 463 24.38 -4.12 -21.63
N SER A 464 23.36 -4.97 -21.46
CA SER A 464 23.20 -6.22 -22.21
C SER A 464 23.17 -5.97 -23.71
N ALA A 465 22.36 -5.00 -24.17
CA ALA A 465 22.27 -4.67 -25.59
C ALA A 465 23.58 -4.16 -26.20
N LYS A 466 24.49 -3.61 -25.36
CA LYS A 466 25.80 -3.08 -25.76
C LYS A 466 26.97 -4.03 -25.51
N ASN A 467 26.75 -5.21 -24.92
CA ASN A 467 27.77 -6.16 -24.51
C ASN A 467 28.84 -5.57 -23.55
N GLU A 468 28.43 -4.73 -22.60
CA GLU A 468 29.34 -4.05 -21.65
C GLU A 468 29.68 -4.91 -20.42
N ILE A 469 30.42 -6.02 -20.61
CA ILE A 469 30.65 -7.09 -19.60
C ILE A 469 31.04 -6.57 -18.20
N ASN A 470 31.99 -5.64 -18.10
CA ASN A 470 32.43 -5.12 -16.79
C ASN A 470 31.34 -4.30 -16.09
N GLN A 471 30.50 -3.59 -16.85
CA GLN A 471 29.41 -2.81 -16.28
C GLN A 471 28.27 -3.74 -15.84
N ILE A 472 27.98 -4.78 -16.63
CA ILE A 472 27.00 -5.83 -16.31
C ILE A 472 27.28 -6.41 -14.92
N ARG A 473 28.51 -6.83 -14.64
CA ARG A 473 28.89 -7.41 -13.33
C ARG A 473 28.59 -6.45 -12.17
N ASN A 474 29.01 -5.19 -12.28
CA ASN A 474 28.76 -4.18 -11.25
C ASN A 474 27.26 -3.89 -11.05
N THR A 475 26.48 -3.95 -12.12
CA THR A 475 25.02 -3.76 -12.08
C THR A 475 24.33 -4.95 -11.41
N VAL A 476 24.77 -6.18 -11.68
CA VAL A 476 24.26 -7.39 -11.01
C VAL A 476 24.57 -7.37 -9.51
N GLU A 477 25.78 -6.97 -9.10
CA GLU A 477 26.13 -6.83 -7.67
C GLU A 477 25.21 -5.81 -6.95
N ARG A 478 24.91 -4.67 -7.59
CA ARG A 478 23.94 -3.71 -7.08
C ARG A 478 22.52 -4.29 -7.03
N LEU A 479 22.13 -5.07 -8.03
CA LEU A 479 20.83 -5.75 -8.07
C LEU A 479 20.68 -6.71 -6.89
N ILE A 480 21.70 -7.54 -6.61
CA ILE A 480 21.72 -8.46 -5.46
C ILE A 480 21.57 -7.67 -4.16
N ALA A 481 22.39 -6.63 -3.95
CA ALA A 481 22.35 -5.83 -2.73
C ALA A 481 20.98 -5.17 -2.52
N ARG A 482 20.36 -4.64 -3.59
CA ARG A 482 19.03 -4.03 -3.51
C ARG A 482 17.95 -5.07 -3.31
N SER A 483 18.00 -6.22 -3.98
CA SER A 483 17.06 -7.34 -3.83
C SER A 483 17.00 -7.81 -2.37
N ARG A 484 18.17 -8.06 -1.75
CA ARG A 484 18.28 -8.46 -0.34
C ARG A 484 17.73 -7.42 0.65
N SER A 485 17.67 -6.14 0.26
CA SER A 485 17.05 -5.09 1.08
C SER A 485 15.52 -5.06 0.98
N VAL A 486 14.97 -5.59 -0.11
CA VAL A 486 13.53 -5.68 -0.36
C VAL A 486 12.96 -6.97 0.25
N TRP A 487 13.60 -8.11 -0.02
CA TRP A 487 13.22 -9.42 0.48
C TRP A 487 14.21 -9.89 1.55
N GLU A 488 13.76 -10.01 2.80
CA GLU A 488 14.61 -10.37 3.95
C GLU A 488 15.04 -11.85 3.88
N HIS A 489 16.33 -12.13 4.06
CA HIS A 489 16.88 -13.49 4.19
C HIS A 489 17.19 -13.80 5.67
N THR A 490 16.77 -14.97 6.14
CA THR A 490 16.87 -15.36 7.56
C THR A 490 18.15 -16.14 7.87
N ASP A 491 18.70 -15.93 9.06
CA ASP A 491 19.89 -16.64 9.57
C ASP A 491 19.54 -18.08 9.95
N TYR A 492 20.15 -19.07 9.28
CA TYR A 492 20.10 -20.47 9.69
C TYR A 492 21.15 -20.74 10.78
N GLN A 493 20.71 -20.97 12.01
CA GLN A 493 21.52 -21.66 13.01
C GLN A 493 21.28 -23.15 12.86
N GLY A 494 22.20 -23.83 12.16
CA GLY A 494 22.13 -25.26 11.99
C GLY A 494 21.96 -25.98 13.31
N SER A 495 20.98 -26.88 13.34
CA SER A 495 20.80 -27.81 14.45
C SER A 495 22.10 -28.56 14.65
N GLN A 496 22.88 -28.16 15.66
CA GLN A 496 23.81 -29.09 16.29
C GLN A 496 22.96 -30.29 16.69
N LYS A 497 23.27 -31.46 16.10
CA LYS A 497 22.74 -32.75 16.54
C LYS A 497 22.86 -32.82 18.06
N GLN A 498 21.74 -32.66 18.77
CA GLN A 498 21.66 -33.18 20.12
C GLN A 498 21.65 -34.71 20.00
N PRO A 499 22.48 -35.43 20.77
CA PRO A 499 22.46 -36.88 20.74
C PRO A 499 21.09 -37.38 21.21
N GLU A 500 20.61 -38.39 20.50
CA GLU A 500 19.38 -39.13 20.76
C GLU A 500 19.18 -39.40 22.25
N ASN A 501 18.04 -38.94 22.78
CA ASN A 501 17.39 -39.62 23.90
C ASN A 501 15.98 -39.95 23.45
N GLY A 502 15.74 -41.24 23.25
CA GLY A 502 14.48 -41.77 22.76
C GLY A 502 13.33 -41.39 23.68
N ASN A 503 12.24 -40.95 23.06
CA ASN A 503 10.91 -41.32 23.52
C ASN A 503 9.94 -41.29 22.33
N ARG A 504 9.41 -42.48 22.02
CA ARG A 504 8.22 -42.65 21.19
C ARG A 504 7.08 -41.84 21.78
N MET A 505 6.43 -40.99 20.99
CA MET A 505 5.04 -40.62 21.23
C MET A 505 4.22 -40.73 19.95
N THR A 506 3.45 -41.82 19.95
CA THR A 506 2.17 -42.10 19.32
C THR A 506 1.43 -40.95 18.63
N VAL A 507 1.11 -41.21 17.37
CA VAL A 507 -0.04 -40.69 16.61
C VAL A 507 -1.31 -40.77 17.46
N ILE A 508 -2.03 -39.65 17.58
CA ILE A 508 -3.45 -39.65 17.96
C ILE A 508 -4.19 -38.85 16.90
N HIS A 509 -5.03 -39.58 16.16
CA HIS A 509 -6.11 -39.04 15.34
C HIS A 509 -7.07 -38.21 16.20
N ASN A 510 -7.47 -37.05 15.70
CA ASN A 510 -8.87 -36.69 15.47
C ASN A 510 -8.95 -35.52 14.50
#